data_AF-F4XPY2-F1
#
_entry.id   AF-F4XPY2-F1
#
_cell.length_a   1.000
_cell.length_b   1.000
_cell.length_c   1.000
_cell.angle_alpha   90.00
_cell.angle_beta   90.00
_cell.angle_gamma   90.00
#
_symmetry.space_group_name_H-M   'P 1'
#
loop_
_entity.id
_entity.type
_entity.pdbx_description
1 polymer ?
#
loop_
_entity_poly.entity_id
_entity_poly.type
_entity_poly.pdbx_seq_one_letter_code
_entity_poly.pdbx_strand_id
1 'polypeptide(L)'
;MHSDGYDILLVEHKDSLARFGINYLEIMLYRLGIQLEIVNQVDKGKDELMQDLIAIIKSFSARLYRQDHAKKKIEKIIAELQADGGDEYQLEPNP
;
A
#
# COMPACT_ATOMS: atom_id res chain seq x y z
N MET A 1 -10.60 31.47 -8.11
CA MET A 1 -9.21 31.00 -7.89
C MET A 1 -9.10 29.63 -8.56
N HIS A 2 -8.74 29.59 -9.85
CA HIS A 2 -8.27 28.38 -10.50
C HIS A 2 -6.76 28.59 -10.65
N SER A 3 -5.97 27.92 -9.83
CA SER A 3 -4.52 27.83 -10.01
C SER A 3 -4.24 26.40 -10.47
N ASP A 4 -3.90 26.24 -11.76
CA ASP A 4 -3.38 25.05 -12.46
C ASP A 4 -3.75 23.64 -11.89
N GLY A 5 -4.51 22.77 -12.58
CA GLY A 5 -4.97 22.82 -13.96
C GLY A 5 -5.54 21.50 -14.48
N TYR A 6 -6.43 20.81 -13.73
CA TYR A 6 -7.12 19.59 -14.21
C TYR A 6 -8.45 19.39 -13.46
N ASP A 7 -9.51 18.99 -14.18
CA ASP A 7 -10.85 18.74 -13.61
C ASP A 7 -11.09 17.26 -13.27
N ILE A 8 -10.31 16.35 -13.88
CA ILE A 8 -10.48 14.90 -13.77
C ILE A 8 -9.15 14.23 -13.47
N LEU A 9 -9.13 13.38 -12.45
CA LEU A 9 -8.08 12.42 -12.18
C LEU A 9 -8.53 11.05 -12.68
N LEU A 10 -7.97 10.61 -13.81
CA LEU A 10 -8.23 9.29 -14.37
C LEU A 10 -7.19 8.28 -13.84
N VAL A 11 -7.66 7.16 -13.33
CA VAL A 11 -6.82 6.09 -12.80
C VAL A 11 -7.22 4.78 -13.46
N GLU A 12 -6.23 4.00 -13.90
CA GLU A 12 -6.48 2.69 -14.49
C GLU A 12 -7.05 1.72 -13.43
N HIS A 13 -6.37 1.55 -12.30
CA HIS A 13 -6.78 0.66 -11.21
C HIS A 13 -6.84 1.40 -9.88
N LYS A 14 -7.83 1.09 -9.04
CA LYS A 14 -7.97 1.69 -7.70
C LYS A 14 -6.69 1.58 -6.87
N ASP A 15 -5.99 0.46 -7.01
CA ASP A 15 -4.79 0.17 -6.26
C ASP A 15 -3.52 0.86 -6.77
N SER A 16 -3.56 1.43 -7.98
CA SER A 16 -2.52 2.33 -8.52
C SER A 16 -2.64 3.73 -7.93
N LEU A 17 -3.84 4.13 -7.45
CA LEU A 17 -4.03 5.40 -6.74
C LEU A 17 -3.50 5.31 -5.31
N ALA A 18 -3.97 4.33 -4.55
CA ALA A 18 -3.52 4.07 -3.19
C ALA A 18 -3.96 2.69 -2.70
N ARG A 19 -3.18 2.13 -1.77
CA ARG A 19 -3.53 0.86 -1.09
C ARG A 19 -4.58 1.05 0.00
N PHE A 20 -4.57 2.21 0.66
CA PHE A 20 -5.55 2.62 1.68
C PHE A 20 -5.88 4.09 1.51
N GLY A 21 -7.00 4.52 2.11
CA GLY A 21 -7.36 5.94 2.11
C GLY A 21 -7.94 6.44 0.79
N ILE A 22 -8.33 5.56 -0.13
CA ILE A 22 -9.01 5.96 -1.39
C ILE A 22 -10.25 6.80 -1.10
N ASN A 23 -11.09 6.38 -0.16
CA ASN A 23 -12.28 7.16 0.23
C ASN A 23 -11.91 8.56 0.75
N TYR A 24 -10.79 8.69 1.46
CA TYR A 24 -10.31 9.99 1.90
C TYR A 24 -9.85 10.85 0.72
N LEU A 25 -9.10 10.27 -0.23
CA LEU A 25 -8.68 10.94 -1.46
C LEU A 25 -9.88 11.38 -2.30
N GLU A 26 -10.89 10.54 -2.44
CA GLU A 26 -12.13 10.85 -3.16
C GLU A 26 -12.85 12.06 -2.55
N ILE A 27 -13.02 12.08 -1.22
CA ILE A 27 -13.62 13.24 -0.52
C ILE A 27 -12.76 14.49 -0.68
N MET A 28 -11.43 14.37 -0.61
CA MET A 28 -10.51 15.49 -0.77
C MET A 28 -10.57 16.07 -2.18
N LEU A 29 -10.51 15.21 -3.21
CA LEU A 29 -10.57 15.58 -4.62
C LEU A 29 -11.91 16.24 -4.94
N TYR A 30 -13.02 15.69 -4.43
CA TYR A 30 -14.34 16.30 -4.57
C TYR A 30 -14.38 17.73 -4.02
N ARG A 31 -13.79 17.96 -2.84
CA ARG A 31 -13.70 19.31 -2.24
C ARG A 31 -12.80 20.27 -3.04
N LEU A 32 -11.86 19.74 -3.82
CA LEU A 32 -11.00 20.51 -4.72
C LEU A 32 -11.64 20.73 -6.10
N GLY A 33 -12.84 20.17 -6.35
CA GLY A 33 -13.50 20.24 -7.65
C GLY A 33 -12.91 19.28 -8.68
N ILE A 34 -12.15 18.27 -8.23
CA ILE A 34 -11.52 17.27 -9.09
C ILE A 34 -12.34 15.97 -9.01
N GLN A 35 -12.78 15.46 -10.16
CA GLN A 35 -13.50 14.19 -10.24
C GLN A 35 -12.50 13.03 -10.35
N LEU A 36 -12.67 11.99 -9.52
CA LEU A 36 -11.88 10.76 -9.60
C LEU A 36 -12.62 9.73 -10.46
N GLU A 37 -11.99 9.27 -11.56
CA GLU A 37 -12.52 8.20 -12.41
C GLU A 37 -11.57 6.99 -12.40
N ILE A 38 -12.10 5.80 -12.14
CA ILE A 38 -11.33 4.55 -12.09
C ILE A 38 -11.85 3.61 -13.18
N VAL A 39 -11.00 3.29 -14.16
CA VAL A 39 -11.40 2.59 -15.40
C VAL A 39 -11.55 1.08 -15.19
N ASN A 40 -10.67 0.48 -14.37
CA ASN A 40 -10.56 -0.95 -14.21
C ASN A 40 -10.78 -1.35 -12.73
N GLN A 41 -11.82 -2.15 -12.51
CA GLN A 41 -12.19 -2.72 -11.20
C GLN A 41 -11.84 -4.21 -11.11
N VAL A 42 -10.85 -4.69 -11.87
CA VAL A 42 -10.36 -6.06 -11.69
C VAL A 42 -9.84 -6.23 -10.27
N ASP A 43 -10.39 -7.23 -9.57
CA ASP A 43 -9.98 -7.60 -8.22
C ASP A 43 -8.53 -8.09 -8.22
N LYS A 44 -7.78 -7.69 -7.20
CA LYS A 44 -6.41 -8.15 -6.96
C LYS A 44 -6.35 -9.65 -6.77
N GLY A 45 -5.29 -10.25 -7.30
CA GLY A 45 -4.88 -11.59 -6.92
C GLY A 45 -4.48 -11.68 -5.44
N LYS A 46 -4.63 -12.87 -4.84
CA LYS A 46 -4.23 -13.16 -3.45
C LYS A 46 -2.78 -12.71 -3.17
N ASP A 47 -1.88 -12.90 -4.12
CA ASP A 47 -0.46 -12.60 -3.96
C ASP A 47 -0.21 -11.09 -3.82
N GLU A 48 -0.86 -10.25 -4.63
CA GLU A 48 -0.74 -8.80 -4.53
C GLU A 48 -1.25 -8.25 -3.19
N LEU A 49 -2.34 -8.82 -2.67
CA LEU A 49 -2.87 -8.48 -1.36
C LEU A 49 -1.89 -8.86 -0.23
N MET A 50 -1.23 -10.01 -0.34
CA MET A 50 -0.20 -10.39 0.63
C MET A 50 1.01 -9.47 0.58
N GLN A 51 1.48 -9.10 -0.61
CA GLN A 51 2.62 -8.20 -0.75
C GLN A 51 2.35 -6.85 -0.08
N ASP A 52 1.15 -6.31 -0.24
CA ASP A 52 0.71 -5.10 0.44
C ASP A 52 0.76 -5.24 1.97
N LEU A 53 0.25 -6.35 2.49
CA LEU A 53 0.24 -6.63 3.92
C LEU A 53 1.67 -6.70 4.49
N ILE A 54 2.58 -7.36 3.78
CA ILE A 54 3.99 -7.46 4.17
C ILE A 54 4.64 -6.07 4.20
N ALA A 55 4.40 -5.23 3.19
CA ALA A 55 4.93 -3.88 3.12
C ALA A 55 4.45 -3.01 4.30
N ILE A 56 3.16 -3.10 4.64
CA ILE A 56 2.58 -2.44 5.81
C ILE A 56 3.29 -2.91 7.08
N ILE A 57 3.31 -4.21 7.34
CA ILE A 57 3.91 -4.78 8.56
C ILE A 57 5.36 -4.32 8.68
N LYS A 58 6.15 -4.37 7.60
CA LYS A 58 7.54 -3.88 7.59
C LYS A 58 7.63 -2.40 7.99
N SER A 59 6.81 -1.52 7.40
CA SER A 59 6.83 -0.08 7.71
C SER A 59 6.51 0.23 9.18
N PHE A 60 5.56 -0.50 9.77
CA PHE A 60 5.22 -0.38 11.19
C PHE A 60 6.32 -0.96 12.07
N SER A 61 6.89 -2.08 11.65
CA SER A 61 7.91 -2.81 12.41
C SER A 61 9.22 -2.05 12.46
N ALA A 62 9.60 -1.32 11.40
CA ALA A 62 10.72 -0.38 11.41
C ALA A 62 10.68 0.57 12.62
N ARG A 63 9.49 1.00 13.04
CA ARG A 63 9.29 1.87 14.20
C ARG A 63 9.27 1.12 15.52
N LEU A 64 8.91 -0.17 15.51
CA LEU A 64 8.83 -1.05 16.69
C LEU A 64 10.14 -1.81 16.98
N TYR A 65 11.05 -1.93 16.00
CA TYR A 65 12.32 -2.68 16.10
C TYR A 65 13.33 -2.11 17.09
N ARG A 66 13.04 -0.99 17.80
CA ARG A 66 13.89 -0.52 18.92
C ARG A 66 14.00 -1.54 20.06
N GLN A 67 13.18 -2.59 20.09
CA GLN A 67 13.38 -3.76 20.95
C GLN A 67 13.80 -4.98 20.13
N ASP A 68 15.03 -5.47 20.35
CA ASP A 68 15.61 -6.63 19.65
C ASP A 68 14.74 -7.89 19.69
N HIS A 69 13.94 -8.06 20.74
CA HIS A 69 13.02 -9.20 20.88
C HIS A 69 11.81 -9.13 19.93
N ALA A 70 11.36 -7.91 19.59
CA ALA A 70 10.27 -7.73 18.63
C ALA A 70 10.73 -8.02 17.21
N LYS A 71 12.02 -7.76 16.91
CA LYS A 71 12.61 -7.97 15.59
C LYS A 71 12.49 -9.39 15.08
N LYS A 72 12.97 -10.36 15.87
CA LYS A 72 12.92 -11.78 15.51
C LYS A 72 11.50 -12.32 15.34
N LYS A 73 10.54 -11.84 16.13
CA LYS A 73 9.13 -12.28 16.01
C LYS A 73 8.51 -11.82 14.71
N ILE A 74 8.78 -10.58 14.30
CA ILE A 74 8.22 -10.03 13.07
C ILE A 74 8.88 -10.64 11.84
N GLU A 75 10.21 -10.86 11.86
CA GLU A 75 10.92 -11.58 10.80
C GLU A 75 10.32 -12.98 10.59
N LYS A 76 9.98 -13.69 11.67
CA LYS A 76 9.32 -14.99 11.60
C LYS A 76 7.93 -14.91 10.96
N ILE A 77 7.12 -13.92 11.36
CA ILE A 77 5.78 -13.70 10.79
C ILE A 77 5.88 -13.37 9.29
N ILE A 78 6.83 -12.53 8.89
CA ILE A 78 7.05 -12.19 7.47
C ILE A 78 7.45 -13.44 6.67
N ALA A 79 8.35 -14.27 7.20
CA ALA A 79 8.77 -15.50 6.54
C ALA A 79 7.60 -16.50 6.36
N GLU A 80 6.74 -16.63 7.37
CA GLU A 80 5.53 -17.48 7.28
C GLU A 80 4.53 -16.95 6.25
N LEU A 81 4.36 -15.62 6.16
CA LEU A 81 3.51 -14.99 5.15
C LEU A 81 4.07 -15.15 3.72
N GLN A 82 5.39 -15.11 3.55
CA GLN A 82 6.04 -15.29 2.24
C GLN A 82 5.98 -16.74 1.74
N ALA A 83 6.04 -17.71 2.65
CA ALA A 83 5.94 -19.13 2.31
C ALA A 83 4.57 -19.52 1.71
N ASP A 84 3.51 -18.74 1.95
CA ASP A 84 2.15 -19.01 1.45
C ASP A 84 1.84 -18.35 0.09
N GLY A 85 2.75 -17.56 -0.49
CA GLY A 85 2.50 -16.86 -1.75
C GLY A 85 3.73 -16.32 -2.47
N GLY A 86 4.70 -17.22 -2.70
CA GLY A 86 5.64 -17.20 -3.82
C GLY A 86 6.28 -15.85 -4.17
N ASP A 87 7.40 -15.52 -3.52
CA ASP A 87 8.68 -15.09 -4.12
C ASP A 87 9.60 -14.56 -3.01
N GLU A 88 10.87 -14.98 -3.05
CA GLU A 88 11.91 -14.58 -2.09
C GLU A 88 12.27 -13.10 -2.24
N TYR A 89 11.95 -12.28 -1.24
CA TYR A 89 12.57 -10.96 -1.10
C TYR A 89 13.84 -11.08 -0.28
N GLN A 90 14.99 -10.79 -0.92
CA GLN A 90 16.26 -10.64 -0.22
C GLN A 90 16.17 -9.52 0.83
N LEU A 91 16.61 -9.86 2.04
CA LEU A 91 16.67 -8.95 3.19
C LEU A 91 17.78 -7.92 2.95
N GLU A 92 17.44 -6.77 2.38
CA GLU A 92 18.27 -5.58 2.52
C GLU A 92 18.11 -5.05 3.96
N PRO A 93 19.22 -4.77 4.69
CA PRO A 93 19.15 -4.22 6.02
C PRO A 93 18.54 -2.82 5.96
N ASN A 94 17.44 -2.61 6.70
CA ASN A 94 16.83 -1.30 6.87
C ASN A 94 17.81 -0.39 7.64
N PRO A 95 18.08 0.86 7.19
CA PRO A 95 18.95 1.81 7.91
C PRO A 95 18.45 2.16 9.31
#